data_AF-A0A385BKK4-F1
#
_entry.id   AF-A0A385BKK4-F1
#
_cell.length_a   1.000
_cell.length_b   1.000
_cell.length_c   1.000
_cell.angle_alpha   90.00
_cell.angle_beta   90.00
_cell.angle_gamma   90.00
#
_symmetry.space_group_name_H-M   'P 1'
#
loop_
_entity.id
_entity.type
_entity.pdbx_description
1 polymer ?
#
loop_
_entity_poly.entity_id
_entity_poly.type
_entity_poly.pdbx_seq_one_letter_code
_entity_poly.pdbx_strand_id
1 'polypeptide(L)'
;MAKTNINSHSGFKYGITELGLIIILVVLTQFLDSQNSDIYSILIGLLTFVIGIVSIIGLAKSLRGLKEPNTLKKIIGIIINFGIVTLFIFVIISNILDIYNALIE
;
A
#
# COMPACT_ATOMS: atom_id res chain seq x y z
N MET A 1 -23.62 25.78 -1.84
CA MET A 1 -23.49 24.32 -1.63
C MET A 1 -22.11 24.02 -1.08
N ALA A 2 -22.01 23.43 0.12
CA ALA A 2 -20.74 22.89 0.58
C ALA A 2 -20.33 21.76 -0.39
N LYS A 3 -19.25 21.95 -1.16
CA LYS A 3 -18.70 20.89 -2.01
C LYS A 3 -18.33 19.73 -1.09
N THR A 4 -19.02 18.61 -1.22
CA THR A 4 -18.84 17.43 -0.38
C THR A 4 -17.48 16.78 -0.69
N ASN A 5 -16.59 16.72 0.30
CA ASN A 5 -15.23 16.18 0.17
C ASN A 5 -15.18 14.65 0.37
N ILE A 6 -16.13 13.92 -0.22
CA ILE A 6 -16.35 12.50 0.08
C ILE A 6 -15.18 11.65 -0.40
N ASN A 7 -14.66 11.91 -1.61
CA ASN A 7 -13.55 11.12 -2.15
C ASN A 7 -12.24 11.45 -1.45
N SER A 8 -11.99 12.73 -1.13
CA SER A 8 -10.79 13.14 -0.38
C SER A 8 -10.78 12.53 1.02
N HIS A 9 -11.92 12.48 1.69
CA HIS A 9 -12.02 11.86 3.01
C HIS A 9 -11.86 10.33 2.94
N SER A 10 -12.46 9.69 1.94
CA SER A 10 -12.28 8.26 1.70
C SER A 10 -10.83 7.92 1.39
N GLY A 11 -10.16 8.66 0.50
CA GLY A 11 -8.76 8.45 0.15
C GLY A 11 -7.81 8.61 1.34
N PHE A 12 -8.08 9.60 2.20
CA PHE A 12 -7.36 9.75 3.46
C PHE A 12 -7.55 8.55 4.40
N LYS A 13 -8.78 8.01 4.52
CA LYS A 13 -9.05 6.82 5.33
C LYS A 13 -8.28 5.60 4.82
N TYR A 14 -8.25 5.38 3.51
CA TYR A 14 -7.47 4.30 2.91
C TYR A 14 -5.98 4.43 3.27
N GLY A 15 -5.40 5.62 3.09
CA GLY A 15 -3.99 5.85 3.42
C GLY A 15 -3.67 5.59 4.91
N ILE A 16 -4.53 6.01 5.83
CA ILE A 16 -4.33 5.71 7.27
C ILE A 16 -4.47 4.21 7.56
N THR A 17 -5.45 3.54 6.95
CA THR A 17 -5.60 2.08 7.08
C THR A 17 -4.36 1.36 6.55
N GLU A 18 -3.82 1.79 5.41
CA GLU A 18 -2.62 1.20 4.81
C GLU A 18 -1.39 1.39 5.70
N LEU A 19 -1.20 2.56 6.31
CA LEU A 19 -0.14 2.77 7.29
C LEU A 19 -0.28 1.80 8.48
N GLY A 20 -1.50 1.61 8.98
CA GLY A 20 -1.77 0.62 10.03
C GLY A 20 -1.40 -0.81 9.60
N LEU A 21 -1.79 -1.20 8.38
CA LEU A 21 -1.44 -2.51 7.83
C LEU A 21 0.06 -2.70 7.62
N ILE A 22 0.79 -1.66 7.19
CA ILE A 22 2.25 -1.70 7.06
C ILE A 22 2.92 -1.88 8.42
N ILE A 23 2.44 -1.18 9.47
CA ILE A 23 2.98 -1.36 10.82
C ILE A 23 2.76 -2.80 11.30
N ILE A 24 1.57 -3.36 11.07
CA ILE A 24 1.26 -4.76 11.40
C ILE A 24 2.19 -5.69 10.62
N LEU A 25 2.39 -5.44 9.32
CA LEU A 25 3.28 -6.24 8.47
C LEU A 25 4.71 -6.24 9.03
N VAL A 26 5.27 -5.06 9.33
CA VAL A 26 6.64 -4.94 9.87
C VAL A 26 6.78 -5.70 11.18
N VAL A 27 5.81 -5.57 12.09
CA VAL A 27 5.82 -6.27 13.37
C VAL A 27 5.74 -7.79 13.15
N LEU A 28 4.83 -8.26 12.29
CA LEU A 28 4.70 -9.68 11.97
C LEU A 28 5.99 -10.25 11.37
N THR A 29 6.61 -9.55 10.42
CA THR A 29 7.86 -10.00 9.80
C THR A 29 8.96 -10.15 10.85
N GLN A 30 9.11 -9.21 11.77
CA GLN A 30 10.13 -9.30 12.84
C GLN A 30 9.92 -10.48 13.79
N PHE A 31 8.67 -10.82 14.13
CA PHE A 31 8.39 -11.98 14.99
C PHE A 31 8.58 -13.31 14.25
N LEU A 32 8.19 -13.36 12.98
CA LEU A 32 8.13 -14.60 12.21
C LEU A 32 9.45 -14.98 11.52
N ASP A 33 10.36 -14.03 11.29
CA ASP A 33 11.69 -14.31 10.72
C ASP A 33 12.49 -15.31 11.58
N SER A 34 12.25 -15.29 12.90
CA SER A 34 12.90 -16.21 13.85
C SER A 34 12.46 -17.67 13.72
N GLN A 35 11.34 -17.94 13.03
CA GLN A 35 10.71 -19.27 12.95
C GLN A 35 11.01 -20.02 11.63
N ASN A 36 11.66 -19.36 10.66
CA ASN A 36 12.16 -19.91 9.39
C ASN A 36 11.24 -20.97 8.73
N SER A 37 9.94 -20.67 8.60
CA SER A 37 8.93 -21.57 8.06
C SER A 37 8.29 -20.98 6.80
N ASP A 38 8.26 -21.78 5.73
CA ASP A 38 7.74 -21.42 4.40
C ASP A 38 6.30 -20.89 4.46
N ILE A 39 5.49 -21.39 5.40
CA ILE A 39 4.10 -20.97 5.58
C ILE A 39 4.01 -19.50 5.99
N TYR A 40 4.91 -19.03 6.86
CA TYR A 40 4.90 -17.63 7.30
C TYR A 40 5.32 -16.70 6.18
N SER A 41 6.32 -17.09 5.38
CA SER A 41 6.75 -16.33 4.19
C SER A 41 5.60 -16.17 3.19
N ILE A 42 4.83 -17.24 2.94
CA ILE A 42 3.64 -17.18 2.07
C ILE A 42 2.58 -16.22 2.65
N LEU A 43 2.31 -16.28 3.95
CA LEU A 43 1.33 -15.41 4.60
C LEU A 43 1.74 -13.93 4.57
N ILE A 44 3.02 -13.63 4.80
CA ILE A 44 3.58 -12.27 4.71
C ILE A 44 3.47 -11.76 3.27
N GLY A 45 3.80 -12.60 2.28
CA GLY A 45 3.65 -12.27 0.86
C GLY A 45 2.20 -11.96 0.48
N LEU A 46 1.25 -12.79 0.94
CA LEU A 46 -0.19 -12.57 0.70
C LEU A 46 -0.68 -11.27 1.35
N LEU A 47 -0.27 -10.99 2.59
CA LEU A 47 -0.63 -9.74 3.28
C LEU A 47 -0.06 -8.52 2.55
N THR A 48 1.19 -8.60 2.11
CA THR A 48 1.85 -7.55 1.31
C THR A 48 1.07 -7.29 0.01
N PHE A 49 0.62 -8.36 -0.66
CA PHE A 49 -0.18 -8.25 -1.87
C PHE A 49 -1.53 -7.57 -1.61
N VAL A 50 -2.22 -7.94 -0.53
CA VAL A 50 -3.49 -7.31 -0.13
C VAL A 50 -3.30 -5.81 0.16
N ILE A 51 -2.22 -5.43 0.86
CA ILE A 51 -1.87 -4.02 1.10
C ILE A 51 -1.70 -3.29 -0.23
N GLY A 52 -1.01 -3.91 -1.19
CA GLY A 52 -0.85 -3.39 -2.54
C GLY A 52 -2.19 -3.10 -3.25
N ILE A 53 -3.11 -4.06 -3.25
CA ILE A 53 -4.45 -3.87 -3.86
C ILE A 53 -5.23 -2.74 -3.17
N VAL A 54 -5.20 -2.69 -1.84
CA VAL A 54 -5.85 -1.62 -1.07
C VAL A 54 -5.26 -0.25 -1.44
N SER A 55 -3.94 -0.16 -1.57
CA SER A 55 -3.23 1.08 -1.97
C SER A 55 -3.63 1.60 -3.35
N ILE A 56 -3.85 0.70 -4.32
CA ILE A 56 -4.33 1.09 -5.65
C ILE A 56 -5.74 1.67 -5.56
N ILE A 57 -6.62 1.05 -4.76
CA ILE A 57 -7.98 1.56 -4.52
C ILE A 57 -7.95 2.91 -3.80
N GLY A 58 -7.10 3.04 -2.77
CA GLY A 58 -6.88 4.28 -2.01
C GLY A 58 -6.38 5.42 -2.88
N LEU A 59 -5.41 5.13 -3.76
CA LEU A 59 -4.90 6.09 -4.74
C LEU A 59 -5.97 6.48 -5.76
N ALA A 60 -6.73 5.52 -6.31
CA ALA A 60 -7.80 5.81 -7.25
C ALA A 60 -8.88 6.74 -6.64
N LYS A 61 -9.24 6.53 -5.37
CA LYS A 61 -10.15 7.41 -4.63
C LYS A 61 -9.54 8.80 -4.39
N SER A 62 -8.27 8.86 -4.03
CA SER A 62 -7.54 10.12 -3.84
C SER A 62 -7.43 10.95 -5.12
N LEU A 63 -7.16 10.29 -6.26
CA LEU A 63 -7.13 10.92 -7.58
C LEU A 63 -8.51 11.43 -8.01
N ARG A 64 -9.59 10.67 -7.73
CA ARG A 64 -10.97 11.16 -7.97
C ARG A 64 -11.30 12.39 -7.11
N GLY A 65 -10.72 12.48 -5.91
CA GLY A 65 -10.80 13.65 -5.03
C GLY A 65 -10.08 14.90 -5.55
N LEU A 66 -9.29 14.82 -6.64
CA LEU A 66 -8.61 15.99 -7.22
C LEU A 66 -9.59 17.10 -7.63
N LYS A 67 -10.81 16.76 -8.03
CA LYS A 67 -11.88 17.70 -8.39
C LYS A 67 -12.52 18.40 -7.18
N GLU A 68 -12.23 17.94 -5.96
CA GLU A 68 -12.73 18.52 -4.71
C GLU A 68 -11.78 19.64 -4.20
N PRO A 69 -12.27 20.60 -3.40
CA PRO A 69 -11.45 21.63 -2.77
C PRO A 69 -10.18 21.08 -2.10
N ASN A 70 -9.09 21.83 -2.20
CA ASN A 70 -7.85 21.44 -1.56
C ASN A 70 -7.99 21.54 -0.04
N THR A 71 -7.74 20.41 0.63
CA THR A 71 -7.72 20.29 2.09
C THR A 71 -6.46 19.56 2.50
N LEU A 72 -5.97 19.77 3.73
CA LEU A 72 -4.80 19.04 4.25
C LEU A 72 -4.99 17.52 4.15
N LYS A 73 -6.19 17.01 4.47
CA LYS A 73 -6.54 15.59 4.38
C LYS A 73 -6.37 15.03 2.97
N LYS A 74 -6.73 15.81 1.95
CA LYS A 74 -6.56 15.44 0.53
C LYS A 74 -5.08 15.30 0.17
N ILE A 75 -4.27 16.30 0.54
CA ILE A 75 -2.84 16.31 0.22
C ILE A 75 -2.15 15.14 0.90
N ILE A 76 -2.39 14.95 2.21
CA ILE A 76 -1.82 13.85 2.99
C ILE A 76 -2.27 12.49 2.41
N GLY A 77 -3.57 12.35 2.10
CA GLY A 77 -4.10 11.12 1.50
C GLY A 77 -3.43 10.80 0.16
N ILE A 78 -3.24 11.79 -0.72
CA ILE A 78 -2.54 11.58 -1.99
C ILE A 78 -1.09 11.14 -1.75
N ILE A 79 -0.35 11.83 -0.88
CA ILE A 79 1.06 11.52 -0.60
C ILE A 79 1.21 10.10 -0.05
N ILE A 80 0.40 9.71 0.94
CA ILE A 80 0.47 8.39 1.56
C ILE A 80 0.15 7.30 0.53
N ASN A 81 -1.02 7.37 -0.12
CA ASN A 81 -1.44 6.33 -1.05
C ASN A 81 -0.46 6.23 -2.24
N PHE A 82 0.03 7.37 -2.74
CA PHE A 82 1.01 7.38 -3.83
C PHE A 82 2.32 6.72 -3.41
N GLY A 83 2.86 7.10 -2.24
CA GLY A 83 4.09 6.50 -1.72
C GLY A 83 3.98 4.99 -1.54
N ILE A 84 2.86 4.51 -1.00
CA ILE A 84 2.62 3.08 -0.78
C ILE A 84 2.46 2.34 -2.12
N VAL A 85 1.74 2.90 -3.09
CA VAL A 85 1.65 2.32 -4.44
C VAL A 85 3.03 2.26 -5.12
N THR A 86 3.86 3.29 -4.98
CA THR A 86 5.23 3.26 -5.51
C THR A 86 6.06 2.15 -4.87
N LEU A 87 5.98 1.99 -3.55
CA LEU A 87 6.65 0.88 -2.85
C LEU A 87 6.13 -0.48 -3.33
N PHE A 88 4.82 -0.62 -3.53
CA PHE A 88 4.24 -1.87 -4.02
C PHE A 88 4.71 -2.22 -5.45
N ILE A 89 4.76 -1.24 -6.34
CA ILE A 89 5.32 -1.41 -7.70
C ILE A 89 6.78 -1.81 -7.62
N PHE A 90 7.56 -1.18 -6.73
CA PHE A 90 8.97 -1.52 -6.53
C PHE A 90 9.14 -2.97 -6.09
N VAL A 91 8.34 -3.44 -5.12
CA VAL A 91 8.34 -4.85 -4.68
C VAL A 91 8.05 -5.80 -5.84
N ILE A 92 7.04 -5.51 -6.68
CA ILE A 92 6.73 -6.33 -7.86
C ILE A 92 7.93 -6.40 -8.81
N ILE A 93 8.54 -5.25 -9.13
CA ILE A 93 9.69 -5.18 -10.03
C ILE A 93 10.87 -5.96 -9.46
N SER A 94 11.19 -5.81 -8.17
CA SER A 94 12.26 -6.56 -7.51
C SER A 94 12.04 -8.06 -7.63
N ASN A 95 10.83 -8.55 -7.33
CA ASN A 95 10.52 -9.98 -7.43
C ASN A 95 10.62 -10.49 -8.88
N ILE A 96 10.20 -9.69 -9.88
CA ILE A 96 10.36 -10.07 -11.29
C ILE A 96 11.84 -10.16 -11.67
N LEU A 97 12.67 -9.22 -11.22
CA LEU A 97 14.11 -9.23 -11.47
C LEU A 97 14.80 -10.42 -10.81
N ASP A 98 14.43 -10.75 -9.57
CA ASP A 98 14.97 -11.91 -8.87
C ASP A 98 14.66 -13.21 -9.62
N ILE A 99 13.40 -13.36 -10.09
CA ILE A 99 13.00 -14.51 -10.91
C ILE A 99 13.77 -14.54 -12.24
N TYR A 100 13.90 -13.40 -12.91
CA TYR A 100 14.61 -13.30 -14.18
C TYR A 100 16.08 -13.71 -14.04
N ASN A 101 16.76 -13.22 -13.00
CA ASN A 101 18.15 -13.58 -12.73
C ASN A 101 18.30 -15.07 -12.42
N ALA A 102 17.39 -15.64 -11.61
CA ALA A 102 17.40 -17.06 -11.27
C ALA A 102 17.11 -18.01 -12.45
N LEU A 103 16.60 -17.50 -13.58
CA LEU A 103 16.33 -18.29 -14.79
C LEU A 103 17.47 -18.24 -15.81
N ILE A 104 18.40 -17.28 -15.67
CA ILE A 104 19.50 -17.04 -16.62
C ILE A 104 20.85 -17.50 -16.05
N GLU A 105 20.97 -17.57 -14.73
CA GLU A 105 22.01 -18.34 -14.03
C GLU A 105 21.73 -19.86 -14.12
#